data_AF-A0A3R6KZY2-F1
#
_entry.id   AF-A0A3R6KZY2-F1
#
_cell.length_a   1.000
_cell.length_b   1.000
_cell.length_c   1.000
_cell.angle_alpha   90.00
_cell.angle_beta   90.00
_cell.angle_gamma   90.00
#
_symmetry.space_group_name_H-M   'P 1'
#
loop_
_entity.id
_entity.type
_entity.pdbx_description
1 polymer ?
#
loop_
_entity_poly.entity_id
_entity_poly.type
_entity_poly.pdbx_seq_one_letter_code
_entity_poly.pdbx_strand_id
1 'polypeptide(L)' 'MRKNFGVKPWFYPLPVLIIGTYDENGYIDVAKLKPIAYEPVRNEYYVMGEKVGNAFSDGNALK' A
#
# COMPACT_ATOMS: atom_id res chain seq x y z
N MET A 1 -18.53 -15.06 37.40
CA MET A 1 -17.33 -15.82 36.98
C MET A 1 -16.43 -14.90 36.17
N ARG A 2 -15.20 -14.62 36.63
CA ARG A 2 -14.26 -13.75 35.90
C ARG A 2 -13.49 -14.60 34.88
N LYS A 3 -13.70 -14.36 33.57
CA LYS A 3 -12.91 -15.01 32.51
C LYS A 3 -11.57 -14.28 32.39
N ASN A 4 -10.47 -15.01 32.55
CA ASN A 4 -9.12 -14.49 32.31
C ASN A 4 -8.84 -14.60 30.80
N PHE A 5 -8.61 -13.46 30.14
CA PHE A 5 -8.40 -13.38 28.69
C PHE A 5 -6.92 -13.31 28.28
N GLY A 6 -5.99 -13.41 29.22
CA GLY A 6 -4.55 -13.23 28.97
C GLY A 6 -4.20 -11.80 28.51
N VAL A 7 -2.91 -11.54 28.27
CA VAL A 7 -2.42 -10.29 27.68
C VAL A 7 -2.69 -10.32 26.18
N LYS A 8 -3.93 -10.00 25.78
CA LYS A 8 -4.25 -9.68 24.38
C LYS A 8 -3.98 -8.18 24.16
N PRO A 9 -3.47 -7.73 23.02
CA PRO A 9 -3.54 -6.32 22.66
C PRO A 9 -5.01 -5.97 22.42
N TRP A 10 -5.62 -5.21 23.33
CA TRP A 10 -7.01 -4.74 23.21
C TRP A 10 -7.15 -3.54 22.24
N PHE A 11 -6.30 -3.47 21.24
CA PHE A 11 -6.25 -2.36 20.29
C PHE A 11 -6.99 -2.77 19.02
N TYR A 12 -8.33 -2.62 19.02
CA TYR A 12 -9.17 -2.86 17.86
C TYR A 12 -9.92 -1.58 17.48
N PRO A 13 -9.95 -1.18 16.19
CA PRO A 13 -9.25 -1.81 15.08
C PRO A 13 -7.73 -1.60 15.16
N LEU A 14 -6.96 -2.60 14.73
CA LEU A 14 -5.51 -2.48 14.59
C LEU A 14 -5.21 -1.41 13.52
N PRO A 15 -4.38 -0.39 13.83
CA PRO A 15 -4.04 0.65 12.87
C PRO A 15 -3.13 0.04 11.81
N VAL A 16 -3.39 0.38 10.55
CA VAL A 16 -2.48 0.05 9.45
C VAL A 16 -1.37 1.09 9.47
N LEU A 17 -0.18 0.71 9.93
CA LEU A 17 1.01 1.55 9.88
C LEU A 17 1.60 1.48 8.47
N ILE A 18 1.48 2.57 7.71
CA ILE A 18 2.13 2.71 6.42
C ILE A 18 3.56 3.20 6.67
N ILE A 19 4.56 2.35 6.45
CA ILE A 19 5.96 2.75 6.51
C ILE A 19 6.27 3.51 5.22
N GLY A 20 6.42 4.82 5.31
CA GLY A 20 6.89 5.66 4.20
C GLY A 20 8.34 5.32 3.91
N THR A 21 8.57 4.43 2.94
CA THR A 21 9.90 4.13 2.45
C THR A 21 10.25 5.10 1.34
N TYR A 22 11.36 5.79 1.49
CA TYR A 22 11.89 6.70 0.49
C TYR A 22 13.10 6.05 -0.22
N ASP A 23 13.30 6.39 -1.49
CA ASP A 23 14.52 6.09 -2.22
C ASP A 23 15.65 7.06 -1.85
N GLU A 24 16.83 6.87 -2.46
CA GLU A 24 18.03 7.69 -2.21
C GLU A 24 17.84 9.17 -2.59
N ASN A 25 16.86 9.47 -3.44
CA ASN A 25 16.53 10.81 -3.89
C ASN A 25 15.42 11.46 -3.05
N GLY A 26 14.90 10.76 -2.04
CA GLY A 26 13.82 11.22 -1.18
C GLY A 26 12.43 11.09 -1.80
N TYR A 27 12.27 10.34 -2.89
CA TYR A 27 10.96 10.01 -3.44
C TYR A 27 10.39 8.75 -2.81
N ILE A 28 9.06 8.59 -2.84
CA ILE A 28 8.41 7.40 -2.31
C ILE A 28 8.82 6.17 -3.13
N ASP A 29 9.31 5.14 -2.45
CA ASP A 29 9.52 3.81 -3.01
C ASP A 29 8.16 3.08 -3.10
N VAL A 30 7.51 3.20 -4.26
CA VAL A 30 6.18 2.64 -4.53
C VAL A 30 6.18 1.11 -4.44
N ALA A 31 7.30 0.45 -4.76
CA ALA A 31 7.41 -1.01 -4.72
C ALA A 31 7.36 -1.55 -3.28
N LYS A 32 7.92 -0.80 -2.33
CA LYS A 32 7.82 -1.12 -0.90
C LYS A 32 6.48 -0.70 -0.30
N LEU A 33 5.89 0.40 -0.78
CA LEU A 33 4.58 0.89 -0.31
C LEU A 33 3.44 -0.10 -0.59
N LYS A 34 3.51 -0.84 -1.71
CA LYS A 34 2.48 -1.81 -2.17
C LYS A 34 1.04 -1.28 -2.03
N PRO A 35 0.71 -0.15 -2.71
CA PRO A 35 -0.60 0.44 -2.60
C PRO A 35 -1.68 -0.52 -3.13
N ILE A 36 -2.89 -0.40 -2.58
CA ILE A 36 -4.06 -1.15 -3.03
C ILE A 36 -5.08 -0.22 -3.70
N ALA A 37 -5.78 -0.73 -4.69
CA ALA A 37 -6.93 -0.09 -5.32
C ALA A 37 -8.21 -0.81 -4.91
N TYR A 38 -9.26 -0.04 -4.60
CA TYR A 38 -10.58 -0.57 -4.32
C TYR A 38 -11.40 -0.70 -5.60
N GLU A 39 -11.98 -1.87 -5.82
CA GLU A 39 -12.86 -2.18 -6.95
C GLU A 39 -14.33 -2.18 -6.45
N PRO A 40 -15.13 -1.16 -6.79
CA PRO A 40 -16.47 -0.98 -6.21
C PRO A 40 -17.54 -1.96 -6.72
N VAL A 41 -17.33 -2.62 -7.86
CA VAL A 41 -18.31 -3.55 -8.47
C VAL A 41 -18.36 -4.88 -7.70
N ARG A 42 -17.20 -5.39 -7.26
CA ARG A 42 -17.06 -6.66 -6.53
C ARG A 42 -16.70 -6.45 -5.05
N ASN A 43 -16.44 -5.22 -4.63
CA ASN A 43 -15.95 -4.87 -3.29
C ASN A 43 -14.62 -5.56 -2.95
N GLU A 44 -13.71 -5.61 -3.91
CA GLU A 44 -12.41 -6.27 -3.80
C GLU A 44 -11.27 -5.25 -3.73
N TYR A 45 -10.15 -5.65 -3.13
CA TYR A 45 -8.91 -4.86 -3.11
C TYR A 45 -7.84 -5.52 -3.98
N TYR A 46 -7.23 -4.76 -4.87
CA TYR A 46 -6.17 -5.21 -5.75
C TYR A 46 -4.86 -4.52 -5.38
N VAL A 47 -3.76 -5.27 -5.30
CA VAL A 47 -2.42 -4.70 -5.10
C VAL A 47 -1.93 -4.10 -6.42
N MET A 48 -1.42 -2.87 -6.40
CA MET A 48 -0.79 -2.27 -7.58
C MET A 48 0.46 -3.04 -7.99
N GLY A 49 0.62 -3.22 -9.29
CA GLY A 49 1.76 -3.92 -9.89
C GLY A 49 3.05 -3.10 -9.96
N GLU A 50 4.00 -3.59 -10.76
CA GLU A 50 5.28 -2.93 -11.00
C GLU A 50 5.16 -1.66 -11.86
N LYS A 51 6.19 -0.81 -11.82
CA LYS A 51 6.27 0.36 -12.68
C LYS A 51 6.42 -0.10 -14.14
N VAL A 52 5.52 0.36 -14.99
CA VAL A 52 5.49 0.00 -16.43
C VAL A 52 6.07 1.07 -17.37
N GLY A 53 6.40 2.26 -16.87
CA GLY A 53 6.94 3.34 -17.68
C GLY A 53 7.08 4.68 -16.95
N ASN A 54 7.47 5.71 -17.68
CA ASN A 54 7.62 7.09 -17.22
C ASN A 54 6.60 8.02 -17.91
N ALA A 55 5.75 8.65 -17.10
CA ALA A 55 4.85 9.68 -17.58
C ALA A 55 5.62 10.86 -18.18
N PHE A 56 5.08 11.48 -19.24
CA PHE A 56 5.65 12.64 -19.94
C PHE A 56 7.05 12.42 -20.56
N SER A 57 7.53 11.18 -20.62
CA SER A 57 8.81 10.83 -21.26
C SER A 57 8.63 9.77 -22.33
N ASP A 58 8.11 8.59 -21.97
CA ASP A 58 8.09 7.42 -22.85
C ASP A 58 7.22 7.64 -24.11
N GLY A 59 6.20 8.50 -24.04
CA GLY A 59 5.36 8.84 -25.19
C GLY A 59 6.11 9.54 -26.34
N ASN A 60 7.27 10.13 -26.08
CA ASN A 60 8.10 10.72 -27.13
C ASN A 60 8.69 9.68 -28.09
N ALA A 61 8.79 8.41 -27.67
CA ALA A 61 9.28 7.32 -28.52
C ALA A 61 8.25 6.86 -29.58
N LEU A 62 6.99 7.30 -29.48
CA LEU A 62 5.90 6.95 -30.40
C LEU A 62 5.69 8.00 -31.50
N LYS A 63 6.60 8.96 -31.65
CA LYS A 63 6.56 10.00 -32.68
C LYS A 63 7.27 9.59 -33.95
#